data_AF-A0A0G0TVF5-F1
#
_entry.id   AF-A0A0G0TVF5-F1
#
_cell.length_a   1.000
_cell.length_b   1.000
_cell.length_c   1.000
_cell.angle_alpha   90.00
_cell.angle_beta   90.00
_cell.angle_gamma   90.00
#
_symmetry.space_group_name_H-M   'P 1'
#
loop_
_entity.id
_entity.type
_entity.pdbx_description
1 polymer ?
#
loop_
_entity_poly.entity_id
_entity_poly.type
_entity_poly.pdbx_seq_one_letter_code
_entity_poly.pdbx_strand_id
1 'polypeptide(L)'
;MNKNRFILNLAFILGVTFMPLSAAMVYAHGMVNDDAQHMMETGAAETSAALAEEEREGKEVWDKLQAKQVSCEQLTDEDFEVMGDYFMSLMVGSSHQLMDENMDSVIGEEGNEEMHIAMGKRLSGCDTSAAYPAGADGFMTTMMMGGGYMNNIMGYGYMNSGSAWFYSFAMLLMMIVWLVVGVLAAAWLWKQIKK
;
A
#
# COMPACT_ATOMS: atom_id res chain seq x y z
N MET A 1 20.80 1.13 47.35
CA MET A 1 20.91 0.84 45.89
C MET A 1 21.57 2.04 45.23
N ASN A 2 22.81 1.89 44.75
CA ASN A 2 23.64 3.01 44.30
C ASN A 2 23.05 3.67 43.05
N LYS A 3 22.80 4.99 43.10
CA LYS A 3 22.24 5.83 42.02
C LYS A 3 22.82 5.52 40.62
N ASN A 4 24.11 5.25 40.55
CA ASN A 4 24.81 4.97 39.29
C ASN A 4 24.36 3.65 38.63
N ARG A 5 23.91 2.66 39.41
CA ARG A 5 23.43 1.38 38.89
C ARG A 5 22.05 1.49 38.26
N PHE A 6 21.24 2.45 38.69
CA PHE A 6 19.90 2.66 38.14
C PHE A 6 19.94 3.40 36.79
N ILE A 7 20.82 4.39 36.66
CA ILE A 7 21.03 5.14 35.41
C ILE A 7 21.61 4.23 34.31
N LEU A 8 22.55 3.34 34.67
CA LEU A 8 23.12 2.38 33.74
C LEU A 8 22.07 1.41 33.19
N ASN A 9 21.16 0.94 34.05
CA ASN A 9 20.11 -0.01 33.66
C ASN A 9 19.07 0.63 32.71
N LEU A 10 18.75 1.91 32.91
CA LEU A 10 17.82 2.64 32.03
C LEU A 10 18.41 2.86 30.63
N ALA A 11 19.70 3.21 30.55
CA ALA A 11 20.41 3.39 29.28
C ALA A 11 20.56 2.07 28.52
N PHE A 12 20.76 0.95 29.22
CA PHE A 12 20.90 -0.37 28.61
C PHE A 12 19.58 -0.89 28.02
N ILE A 13 18.45 -0.67 28.70
CA ILE A 13 17.13 -1.06 28.21
C ILE A 13 16.76 -0.28 26.93
N LEU A 14 17.09 1.01 26.85
CA LEU A 14 16.86 1.83 25.66
C LEU A 14 17.73 1.43 24.45
N GLY A 15 18.95 0.93 24.68
CA GLY A 15 19.87 0.53 23.60
C GLY A 15 19.57 -0.83 22.98
N VAL A 16 19.10 -1.80 23.77
CA VAL A 16 18.84 -3.17 23.30
C VAL A 16 17.58 -3.27 22.44
N THR A 17 16.62 -2.35 22.59
CA THR A 17 15.41 -2.30 21.76
C THR A 17 15.63 -1.69 20.37
N PHE A 18 16.81 -1.13 20.08
CA PHE A 18 17.10 -0.42 18.83
C PHE A 18 18.02 -1.20 17.87
N MET A 19 18.05 -2.54 17.96
CA MET A 19 18.80 -3.38 17.03
C MET A 19 17.84 -3.99 15.99
N PRO A 20 17.77 -3.44 14.76
CA PRO A 20 16.97 -4.04 13.70
C PRO A 20 17.59 -5.37 13.25
N LEU A 21 16.78 -6.42 13.39
CA LEU A 21 17.01 -7.78 12.95
C LEU A 21 16.91 -7.87 11.41
N SER A 22 17.90 -7.37 10.66
CA SER A 22 17.86 -7.36 9.19
C SER A 22 18.98 -8.16 8.49
N ALA A 23 19.76 -8.96 9.23
CA ALA A 23 20.93 -9.64 8.67
C ALA A 23 20.70 -11.11 8.24
N ALA A 24 19.45 -11.58 8.14
CA ALA A 24 19.17 -13.02 7.99
C ALA A 24 18.62 -13.47 6.61
N MET A 25 18.64 -12.65 5.56
CA MET A 25 18.23 -13.09 4.22
C MET A 25 19.24 -12.73 3.13
N VAL A 26 20.32 -13.49 3.05
CA VAL A 26 21.09 -13.67 1.81
C VAL A 26 21.54 -15.14 1.79
N TYR A 27 21.59 -15.74 0.60
CA TYR A 27 22.02 -17.11 0.25
C TYR A 27 20.90 -18.15 0.07
N ALA A 28 20.29 -18.14 -1.11
CA ALA A 28 20.15 -19.34 -1.94
C ALA A 28 19.61 -18.95 -3.33
N HIS A 29 20.46 -18.90 -4.36
CA HIS A 29 20.03 -19.04 -5.76
C HIS A 29 21.06 -19.91 -6.47
N GLY A 30 20.65 -21.13 -6.79
CA GLY A 30 21.42 -22.11 -7.54
C GLY A 30 20.90 -22.21 -8.97
N MET A 31 21.84 -22.16 -9.91
CA MET A 31 21.89 -22.81 -11.23
C MET A 31 20.58 -22.92 -12.03
N VAL A 32 20.37 -22.00 -12.96
CA VAL A 32 19.45 -22.17 -14.11
C VAL A 32 20.20 -21.70 -15.37
N ASN A 33 20.02 -22.42 -16.49
CA ASN A 33 20.78 -22.30 -17.74
C ASN A 33 20.72 -20.89 -18.38
N ASP A 34 21.89 -20.36 -18.78
CA ASP A 34 22.10 -19.01 -19.34
C ASP A 34 21.21 -18.69 -20.57
N ASP A 35 20.87 -19.67 -21.41
CA ASP A 35 20.08 -19.43 -22.62
C ASP A 35 18.57 -19.23 -22.36
N ALA A 36 18.04 -19.75 -21.25
CA ALA A 36 16.65 -19.55 -20.84
C ALA A 36 16.45 -18.23 -20.07
N GLN A 37 17.52 -17.74 -19.42
CA GLN A 37 17.51 -16.45 -18.73
C GLN A 37 17.43 -15.29 -19.72
N HIS A 38 18.11 -15.36 -20.86
CA HIS A 38 18.16 -14.21 -21.77
C HIS A 38 16.84 -13.92 -22.50
N MET A 39 15.98 -14.92 -22.71
CA MET A 39 14.63 -14.74 -23.27
C MET A 39 13.56 -14.41 -22.22
N MET A 40 13.73 -14.90 -20.98
CA MET A 40 12.89 -14.46 -19.85
C MET A 40 13.25 -13.05 -19.40
N GLU A 41 14.50 -12.63 -19.48
CA GLU A 41 14.95 -11.31 -19.02
C GLU A 41 14.53 -10.19 -19.98
N THR A 42 14.56 -10.42 -21.30
CA THR A 42 14.01 -9.46 -22.26
C THR A 42 12.49 -9.43 -22.22
N GLY A 43 11.83 -10.60 -22.10
CA GLY A 43 10.37 -10.68 -21.96
C GLY A 43 9.89 -10.07 -20.65
N ALA A 44 10.55 -10.32 -19.52
CA ALA A 44 10.27 -9.73 -18.21
C ALA A 44 10.61 -8.22 -18.14
N ALA A 45 11.63 -7.77 -18.87
CA ALA A 45 11.99 -6.35 -18.93
C ALA A 45 11.01 -5.53 -19.79
N GLU A 46 10.54 -6.07 -20.92
CA GLU A 46 9.52 -5.39 -21.74
C GLU A 46 8.15 -5.39 -21.05
N THR A 47 7.76 -6.50 -20.44
CA THR A 47 6.53 -6.60 -19.63
C THR A 47 6.54 -5.65 -18.44
N SER A 48 7.64 -5.58 -17.68
CA SER A 48 7.77 -4.64 -16.56
C SER A 48 7.85 -3.18 -16.98
N ALA A 49 8.38 -2.86 -18.17
CA ALA A 49 8.38 -1.51 -18.70
C ALA A 49 6.98 -1.07 -19.16
N ALA A 50 6.23 -1.96 -19.82
CA ALA A 50 4.83 -1.72 -20.20
C ALA A 50 3.94 -1.51 -18.96
N LEU A 51 4.04 -2.40 -17.96
CA LEU A 51 3.34 -2.26 -16.68
C LEU A 51 3.68 -0.93 -15.97
N ALA A 52 4.96 -0.54 -15.97
CA ALA A 52 5.37 0.71 -15.34
C ALA A 52 4.80 1.94 -16.04
N GLU A 53 4.56 1.86 -17.35
CA GLU A 53 3.94 2.94 -18.12
C GLU A 53 2.43 3.01 -17.86
N GLU A 54 1.72 1.87 -17.93
CA GLU A 54 0.29 1.75 -17.62
C GLU A 54 -0.01 2.27 -16.20
N GLU A 55 0.78 1.85 -15.21
CA GLU A 55 0.69 2.33 -13.83
C GLU A 55 0.89 3.85 -13.72
N ARG A 56 1.81 4.40 -14.52
CA ARG A 56 2.12 5.84 -14.51
C ARG A 56 0.97 6.64 -15.10
N GLU A 57 0.40 6.19 -16.21
CA GLU A 57 -0.72 6.83 -16.90
C GLU A 57 -1.97 6.82 -16.02
N GLY A 58 -2.37 5.65 -15.50
CA GLY A 58 -3.50 5.53 -14.60
C GLY A 58 -3.35 6.34 -13.31
N LYS A 59 -2.14 6.38 -12.74
CA LYS A 59 -1.84 7.23 -11.58
C LYS A 59 -1.99 8.72 -11.90
N GLU A 60 -1.57 9.16 -13.08
CA GLU A 60 -1.69 10.57 -13.48
C GLU A 60 -3.16 10.99 -13.58
N VAL A 61 -4.02 10.17 -14.19
CA VAL A 61 -5.47 10.42 -14.26
C VAL A 61 -6.08 10.43 -12.86
N TRP A 62 -5.71 9.46 -12.01
CA TRP A 62 -6.16 9.38 -10.63
C TRP A 62 -5.77 10.61 -9.80
N ASP A 63 -4.52 11.07 -9.92
CA ASP A 63 -4.03 12.25 -9.21
C ASP A 63 -4.79 13.52 -9.65
N LYS A 64 -5.09 13.67 -10.94
CA LYS A 64 -5.90 14.78 -11.46
C LYS A 64 -7.32 14.74 -10.92
N LEU A 65 -7.93 13.56 -10.85
CA LEU A 65 -9.28 13.39 -10.30
C LEU A 65 -9.30 13.71 -8.80
N GLN A 66 -8.33 13.23 -8.02
CA GLN A 66 -8.18 13.53 -6.60
C GLN A 66 -7.93 15.01 -6.33
N ALA A 67 -7.13 15.66 -7.17
CA ALA A 67 -6.87 17.09 -7.13
C ALA A 67 -8.05 17.94 -7.63
N LYS A 68 -9.16 17.32 -8.08
CA LYS A 68 -10.33 17.97 -8.67
C LYS A 68 -10.01 18.81 -9.90
N GLN A 69 -8.96 18.45 -10.63
CA GLN A 69 -8.59 19.07 -11.90
C GLN A 69 -9.46 18.55 -13.06
N VAL A 70 -9.92 17.31 -12.93
CA VAL A 70 -10.92 16.68 -13.80
C VAL A 70 -12.07 16.16 -12.94
N SER A 71 -13.28 16.10 -13.49
CA SER A 71 -14.45 15.48 -12.87
C SER A 71 -14.82 14.18 -13.57
N CYS A 72 -15.68 13.36 -12.94
CA CYS A 72 -16.13 12.08 -13.49
C CYS A 72 -16.77 12.21 -14.87
N GLU A 73 -17.43 13.33 -15.17
CA GLU A 73 -18.06 13.59 -16.47
C GLU A 73 -17.06 13.96 -17.57
N GLN A 74 -15.81 14.26 -17.21
CA GLN A 74 -14.75 14.62 -18.14
C GLN A 74 -13.83 13.43 -18.48
N LEU A 75 -13.96 12.32 -17.75
CA LEU A 75 -13.18 11.10 -17.97
C LEU A 75 -13.84 10.25 -19.05
N THR A 76 -13.04 9.70 -19.95
CA THR A 76 -13.49 8.74 -20.96
C THR A 76 -13.38 7.30 -20.46
N ASP A 77 -13.89 6.35 -21.23
CA ASP A 77 -13.74 4.93 -20.90
C ASP A 77 -12.25 4.54 -20.94
N GLU A 78 -11.45 5.07 -21.87
CA GLU A 78 -9.99 4.86 -21.87
C GLU A 78 -9.32 5.43 -20.61
N ASP A 79 -9.76 6.59 -20.10
CA ASP A 79 -9.25 7.13 -18.82
C ASP A 79 -9.59 6.21 -17.64
N PHE A 80 -10.75 5.55 -17.67
CA PHE A 80 -11.16 4.60 -16.64
C PHE A 80 -10.45 3.25 -16.78
N GLU A 81 -10.14 2.81 -17.99
CA GLU A 81 -9.35 1.62 -18.28
C GLU A 81 -7.96 1.72 -17.67
N VAL A 82 -7.19 2.75 -18.04
CA VAL A 82 -5.83 2.96 -17.51
C VAL A 82 -5.83 3.18 -15.99
N MET A 83 -6.89 3.79 -15.46
CA MET A 83 -7.06 3.92 -14.00
C MET A 83 -7.39 2.59 -13.34
N GLY A 84 -8.15 1.74 -14.03
CA GLY A 84 -8.40 0.34 -13.68
C GLY A 84 -7.10 -0.44 -13.57
N ASP A 85 -6.23 -0.34 -14.57
CA ASP A 85 -4.90 -0.95 -14.59
C ASP A 85 -4.07 -0.50 -13.39
N TYR A 86 -4.04 0.80 -13.11
CA TYR A 86 -3.34 1.33 -11.95
C TYR A 86 -3.87 0.72 -10.65
N PHE A 87 -5.19 0.63 -10.47
CA PHE A 87 -5.77 0.01 -9.28
C PHE A 87 -5.51 -1.49 -9.21
N MET A 88 -5.50 -2.18 -10.35
CA MET A 88 -5.19 -3.59 -10.46
C MET A 88 -3.74 -3.85 -10.06
N SER A 89 -2.80 -3.07 -10.60
CA SER A 89 -1.40 -3.07 -10.20
C SER A 89 -1.19 -2.79 -8.71
N LEU A 90 -1.96 -1.88 -8.10
CA LEU A 90 -1.92 -1.70 -6.64
C LEU A 90 -2.39 -2.94 -5.86
N MET A 91 -3.23 -3.79 -6.46
CA MET A 91 -3.77 -4.99 -5.84
C MET A 91 -2.90 -6.24 -6.05
N VAL A 92 -2.37 -6.46 -7.25
CA VAL A 92 -1.62 -7.67 -7.62
C VAL A 92 -0.15 -7.43 -7.97
N GLY A 93 0.27 -6.17 -8.08
CA GLY A 93 1.64 -5.80 -8.43
C GLY A 93 2.07 -6.41 -9.76
N SER A 94 3.28 -6.94 -9.81
CA SER A 94 3.87 -7.54 -11.01
C SER A 94 3.12 -8.77 -11.55
N SER A 95 2.09 -9.26 -10.85
CA SER A 95 1.23 -10.33 -11.36
C SER A 95 0.08 -9.82 -12.23
N HIS A 96 -0.06 -8.50 -12.43
CA HIS A 96 -1.09 -7.87 -13.26
C HIS A 96 -1.18 -8.48 -14.66
N GLN A 97 -0.09 -8.46 -15.45
CA GLN A 97 -0.10 -9.02 -16.80
C GLN A 97 -0.39 -10.52 -16.88
N LEU A 98 0.13 -11.32 -15.94
CA LEU A 98 -0.22 -12.75 -15.89
C LEU A 98 -1.73 -12.94 -15.64
N MET A 99 -2.31 -12.00 -14.89
CA MET A 99 -3.73 -11.96 -14.61
C MET A 99 -4.54 -11.59 -15.85
N ASP A 100 -4.07 -10.61 -16.63
CA ASP A 100 -4.67 -10.23 -17.90
C ASP A 100 -4.65 -11.37 -18.90
N GLU A 101 -3.50 -12.01 -19.11
CA GLU A 101 -3.38 -13.18 -19.99
C GLU A 101 -4.36 -14.29 -19.59
N ASN A 102 -4.51 -14.52 -18.29
CA ASN A 102 -5.48 -15.48 -17.78
C ASN A 102 -6.92 -15.00 -17.99
N MET A 103 -7.20 -13.71 -17.81
CA MET A 103 -8.54 -13.14 -17.96
C MET A 103 -8.99 -13.13 -19.41
N ASP A 104 -8.11 -12.75 -20.33
CA ASP A 104 -8.31 -12.82 -21.78
C ASP A 104 -8.68 -14.25 -22.20
N SER A 105 -8.08 -15.26 -21.57
CA SER A 105 -8.39 -16.66 -21.86
C SER A 105 -9.80 -17.10 -21.41
N VAL A 106 -10.41 -16.40 -20.45
CA VAL A 106 -11.70 -16.76 -19.83
C VAL A 106 -12.84 -15.90 -20.38
N ILE A 107 -12.67 -14.59 -20.44
CA ILE A 107 -13.70 -13.62 -20.83
C ILE A 107 -13.39 -12.87 -22.13
N GLY A 108 -12.22 -13.11 -22.74
CA GLY A 108 -11.75 -12.39 -23.92
C GLY A 108 -11.12 -11.04 -23.58
N GLU A 109 -10.32 -10.51 -24.51
CA GLU A 109 -9.63 -9.21 -24.41
C GLU A 109 -10.62 -8.06 -24.17
N GLU A 110 -11.68 -7.98 -24.97
CA GLU A 110 -12.77 -7.00 -24.78
C GLU A 110 -13.44 -7.13 -23.40
N GLY A 111 -13.52 -8.35 -22.86
CA GLY A 111 -14.05 -8.59 -21.52
C GLY A 111 -13.09 -8.13 -20.42
N ASN A 112 -11.78 -8.24 -20.64
CA ASN A 112 -10.77 -7.76 -19.70
C ASN A 112 -10.72 -6.23 -19.67
N GLU A 113 -10.77 -5.58 -20.84
CA GLU A 113 -10.86 -4.10 -20.96
C GLU A 113 -12.09 -3.56 -20.22
N GLU A 114 -13.28 -4.13 -20.46
CA GLU A 114 -14.52 -3.74 -19.77
C GLU A 114 -14.43 -3.97 -18.25
N MET A 115 -13.68 -4.99 -17.81
CA MET A 115 -13.41 -5.21 -16.39
C MET A 115 -12.56 -4.08 -15.81
N HIS A 116 -11.51 -3.64 -16.51
CA HIS A 116 -10.64 -2.54 -16.09
C HIS A 116 -11.40 -1.20 -16.06
N ILE A 117 -12.21 -0.91 -17.08
CA ILE A 117 -13.11 0.25 -17.09
C ILE A 117 -14.07 0.23 -15.90
N ALA A 118 -14.76 -0.89 -15.69
CA ALA A 118 -15.70 -1.03 -14.58
C ALA A 118 -15.00 -0.92 -13.22
N MET A 119 -13.78 -1.43 -13.11
CA MET A 119 -12.94 -1.30 -11.92
C MET A 119 -12.55 0.16 -11.68
N GLY A 120 -12.06 0.86 -12.70
CA GLY A 120 -11.70 2.28 -12.65
C GLY A 120 -12.89 3.14 -12.23
N LYS A 121 -14.07 2.93 -12.82
CA LYS A 121 -15.32 3.63 -12.45
C LYS A 121 -15.73 3.40 -10.99
N ARG A 122 -15.66 2.15 -10.52
CA ARG A 122 -16.06 1.80 -9.15
C ARG A 122 -15.08 2.32 -8.10
N LEU A 123 -13.79 2.13 -8.32
CA LEU A 123 -12.73 2.48 -7.35
C LEU A 123 -12.44 3.98 -7.33
N SER A 124 -12.66 4.68 -8.44
CA SER A 124 -12.61 6.14 -8.46
C SER A 124 -13.80 6.80 -7.74
N GLY A 125 -14.88 6.05 -7.55
CA GLY A 125 -16.15 6.56 -7.00
C GLY A 125 -17.02 7.30 -8.01
N CYS A 126 -16.66 7.28 -9.30
CA CYS A 126 -17.43 7.92 -10.37
C CYS A 126 -18.70 7.14 -10.74
N ASP A 127 -18.63 5.82 -10.75
CA ASP A 127 -19.81 4.95 -10.88
C ASP A 127 -19.60 3.65 -10.09
N THR A 128 -20.12 3.63 -8.88
CA THR A 128 -20.05 2.45 -7.99
C THR A 128 -20.95 1.29 -8.45
N SER A 129 -21.79 1.49 -9.45
CA SER A 129 -22.74 0.51 -9.97
C SER A 129 -22.35 -0.10 -11.31
N ALA A 130 -21.24 0.35 -11.92
CA ALA A 130 -20.75 -0.16 -13.20
C ALA A 130 -20.71 -1.69 -13.20
N ALA A 131 -21.37 -2.36 -14.15
CA ALA A 131 -21.44 -3.83 -14.15
C ALA A 131 -20.12 -4.44 -14.60
N TYR A 132 -19.74 -5.58 -14.03
CA TYR A 132 -18.64 -6.37 -14.57
C TYR A 132 -19.14 -7.29 -15.70
N PRO A 133 -18.27 -7.64 -16.65
CA PRO A 133 -18.60 -8.61 -17.70
C PRO A 133 -18.89 -10.00 -17.11
N ALA A 134 -19.77 -10.74 -17.80
CA ALA A 134 -20.19 -12.07 -17.36
C ALA A 134 -19.00 -13.03 -17.33
N GLY A 135 -18.63 -13.50 -16.14
CA GLY A 135 -17.44 -14.36 -15.92
C GLY A 135 -16.38 -13.71 -15.03
N ALA A 136 -16.32 -12.37 -14.97
CA ALA A 136 -15.39 -11.64 -14.12
C ALA A 136 -15.81 -11.64 -12.63
N ASP A 137 -17.10 -11.82 -12.33
CA ASP A 137 -17.63 -11.81 -10.95
C ASP A 137 -16.96 -12.82 -10.03
N GLY A 138 -16.68 -14.03 -10.53
CA GLY A 138 -16.03 -15.09 -9.75
C GLY A 138 -14.57 -14.76 -9.45
N PHE A 139 -13.89 -14.12 -10.40
CA PHE A 139 -12.53 -13.65 -10.24
C PHE A 139 -12.45 -12.51 -9.22
N MET A 140 -13.28 -11.47 -9.39
CA MET A 140 -13.40 -10.35 -8.45
C MET A 140 -13.74 -10.81 -7.04
N THR A 141 -14.65 -11.78 -6.90
CA THR A 141 -15.01 -12.35 -5.58
C THR A 141 -13.82 -13.05 -4.93
N THR A 142 -13.04 -13.79 -5.71
CA THR A 142 -11.83 -14.47 -5.23
C THR A 142 -10.76 -13.46 -4.82
N MET A 143 -10.58 -12.40 -5.60
CA MET A 143 -9.64 -11.31 -5.34
C MET A 143 -10.04 -10.50 -4.09
N MET A 144 -11.33 -10.18 -3.94
CA MET A 144 -11.88 -9.49 -2.75
C MET A 144 -11.80 -10.34 -1.48
N MET A 145 -11.99 -11.65 -1.55
CA MET A 145 -11.85 -12.52 -0.39
C MET A 145 -10.39 -12.86 -0.06
N GLY A 146 -9.50 -12.88 -1.06
CA GLY A 146 -8.08 -13.22 -0.91
C GLY A 146 -7.17 -12.05 -0.55
N GLY A 147 -7.57 -10.81 -0.86
CA GLY A 147 -6.75 -9.61 -0.67
C GLY A 147 -7.43 -8.59 0.24
N GLY A 148 -6.96 -8.48 1.49
CA GLY A 148 -7.35 -7.42 2.44
C GLY A 148 -7.01 -5.97 2.02
N TYR A 149 -6.64 -5.75 0.75
CA TYR A 149 -6.23 -4.47 0.17
C TYR A 149 -7.39 -3.63 -0.39
N MET A 150 -8.53 -4.23 -0.74
CA MET A 150 -9.75 -3.47 -1.10
C MET A 150 -10.24 -2.60 0.08
N ASN A 151 -9.99 -3.02 1.33
CA ASN A 151 -10.20 -2.18 2.52
C ASN A 151 -9.20 -1.00 2.64
N ASN A 152 -8.03 -1.08 2.01
CA ASN A 152 -7.04 -0.01 2.00
C ASN A 152 -7.28 1.00 0.86
N ILE A 153 -7.71 0.58 -0.33
CA ILE A 153 -8.04 1.50 -1.43
C ILE A 153 -9.33 2.28 -1.14
N MET A 154 -10.40 1.62 -0.66
CA MET A 154 -11.53 2.31 -0.02
C MET A 154 -11.14 2.99 1.30
N GLY A 155 -9.97 2.67 1.86
CA GLY A 155 -9.41 3.25 3.09
C GLY A 155 -8.71 4.58 2.87
N TYR A 156 -8.17 4.87 1.68
CA TYR A 156 -7.56 6.16 1.36
C TYR A 156 -8.61 7.29 1.21
N GLY A 157 -9.86 6.94 0.88
CA GLY A 157 -10.97 7.90 0.81
C GLY A 157 -11.83 8.00 2.08
N TYR A 158 -11.83 7.00 2.97
CA TYR A 158 -12.76 6.92 4.10
C TYR A 158 -12.12 6.75 5.50
N MET A 159 -10.79 6.70 5.64
CA MET A 159 -10.13 6.66 6.97
C MET A 159 -9.95 8.03 7.65
N ASN A 160 -10.73 9.06 7.29
CA ASN A 160 -10.57 10.41 7.86
C ASN A 160 -11.69 10.88 8.81
N SER A 161 -12.62 10.03 9.25
CA SER A 161 -13.79 10.54 10.00
C SER A 161 -14.06 9.88 11.36
N GLY A 162 -13.68 8.61 11.56
CA GLY A 162 -14.06 7.87 12.78
C GLY A 162 -12.91 7.39 13.66
N SER A 163 -11.84 6.85 13.08
CA SER A 163 -10.71 6.28 13.84
C SER A 163 -9.61 7.30 14.15
N ALA A 164 -9.46 8.35 13.33
CA ALA A 164 -8.47 9.40 13.51
C ALA A 164 -8.59 10.10 14.88
N TRP A 165 -9.80 10.21 15.43
CA TRP A 165 -10.03 10.88 16.72
C TRP A 165 -9.57 10.00 17.88
N PHE A 166 -9.74 8.69 17.78
CA PHE A 166 -9.22 7.75 18.78
C PHE A 166 -7.69 7.68 18.76
N TYR A 167 -7.07 7.64 17.56
CA TYR A 167 -5.61 7.66 17.45
C TYR A 167 -5.01 9.00 17.87
N SER A 168 -5.63 10.13 17.49
CA SER A 168 -5.20 11.46 17.92
C SER A 168 -5.34 11.64 19.44
N PHE A 169 -6.43 11.17 20.03
CA PHE A 169 -6.65 11.22 21.47
C PHE A 169 -5.66 10.33 22.22
N ALA A 170 -5.39 9.11 21.72
CA ALA A 170 -4.40 8.22 22.30
C ALA A 170 -2.98 8.80 22.23
N MET A 171 -2.60 9.43 21.11
CA MET A 171 -1.30 10.08 20.97
C MET A 171 -1.15 11.29 21.90
N LEU A 172 -2.22 12.09 22.06
CA LEU A 172 -2.24 13.24 22.97
C LEU A 172 -2.10 12.79 24.44
N LEU A 173 -2.82 11.74 24.86
CA LEU A 173 -2.66 11.16 26.20
C LEU A 173 -1.23 10.65 26.43
N MET A 174 -0.65 9.99 25.44
CA MET A 174 0.74 9.52 25.53
C MET A 174 1.71 10.70 25.70
N MET A 175 1.53 11.79 24.95
CA MET A 175 2.35 13.00 25.11
C MET A 175 2.23 13.65 26.49
N ILE A 176 1.01 13.70 27.05
CA ILE A 176 0.79 14.19 28.42
C ILE A 176 1.55 13.34 29.44
N VAL A 177 1.50 12.01 29.33
CA VAL A 177 2.21 11.11 30.24
C VAL A 177 3.73 11.37 30.20
N TRP A 178 4.31 11.50 29.01
CA TRP A 178 5.74 11.79 28.87
C TRP A 178 6.13 13.17 29.40
N LEU A 179 5.28 14.19 29.22
CA LEU A 179 5.50 15.50 29.81
C LEU A 179 5.49 15.46 31.35
N VAL A 180 4.53 14.73 31.95
CA VAL A 180 4.46 14.57 33.41
C VAL A 180 5.70 13.84 33.94
N VAL A 181 6.13 12.75 33.27
CA VAL A 181 7.35 12.01 33.62
C VAL A 181 8.59 12.91 33.51
N GLY A 182 8.70 13.71 32.44
CA GLY A 182 9.79 14.67 32.24
C GLY A 182 9.86 15.74 33.34
N VAL A 183 8.72 16.33 33.71
CA VAL A 183 8.65 17.34 34.77
C VAL A 183 8.99 16.73 36.13
N LEU A 184 8.51 15.54 36.44
CA LEU A 184 8.86 14.84 37.69
C LEU A 184 10.34 14.47 37.74
N ALA A 185 10.91 14.01 36.64
CA ALA A 185 12.35 13.72 36.53
C ALA A 185 13.19 15.00 36.71
N ALA A 186 12.78 16.12 36.09
CA ALA A 186 13.46 17.41 36.24
C ALA A 186 13.36 17.96 37.68
N ALA A 187 12.18 17.89 38.30
CA ALA A 187 11.98 18.29 39.70
C ALA A 187 12.78 17.40 40.68
N TRP A 188 12.89 16.10 40.39
CA TRP A 188 13.70 15.17 41.15
C TRP A 188 15.20 15.45 40.98
N LEU A 189 15.66 15.70 39.76
CA LEU A 189 17.05 16.10 39.47
C LEU A 189 17.40 17.42 40.15
N TRP A 190 16.52 18.42 40.12
CA TRP A 190 16.74 19.69 40.80
C TRP A 190 16.88 19.51 42.32
N LYS A 191 16.07 18.63 42.92
CA LYS A 191 16.19 18.25 44.34
C LYS A 191 17.50 17.52 44.65
N GLN A 192 18.07 16.79 43.70
CA GLN A 192 19.36 16.12 43.87
C GLN A 192 20.57 17.05 43.72
N ILE A 193 20.44 18.14 42.95
CA ILE A 193 21.51 19.12 42.75
C ILE A 193 21.61 20.11 43.93
N LYS A 194 20.49 20.39 44.62
CA LYS A 194 20.46 21.26 45.81
C LYS A 194 20.87 20.56 47.11
N LYS A 195 21.26 19.29 47.07
CA LYS A 195 21.63 18.47 48.23
C LYS A 195 23.09 18.07 48.11
#